data_AF-A0A7C7ALR2-F1
#
_entry.id   AF-A0A7C7ALR2-F1
#
_cell.length_a   1.000
_cell.length_b   1.000
_cell.length_c   1.000
_cell.angle_alpha   90.00
_cell.angle_beta   90.00
_cell.angle_gamma   90.00
#
_symmetry.space_group_name_H-M   'P 1'
#
loop_
_entity.id
_entity.type
_entity.pdbx_description
1 polymer ?
#
loop_
_entity_poly.entity_id
_entity_poly.type
_entity_poly.pdbx_seq_one_letter_code
_entity_poly.pdbx_strand_id
1 'polypeptide(L)'
;MSNKNTNNPQKLRRYRTVQPKRASGKYGDTPQSKKNINKKNSNDEKNKNLFRFNKDEDEEKSYFITNEEENKKKKSFAGGLNFYKLFWVFFIGCFIGVVVEVLFCLAVEQKIECRQGVLYGPFNPVYGFGAVVITLVLYFMRNARDLWVFIGGSILGGAFEYLCSWYQETFLGTVSWNYEGQFGNIGGRTSIMYMLFWGILTVLWLKFIYPFMSKMIEKIPSKMGIALTWILVIFMALDMTVSSLAVYRMTQRHSGHEATTAYEIFMDEHYPDSFMFEIYPNMEVSNYK
;
A
#
# COMPACT_ATOMS: atom_id res chain seq x y z
N MET A 1 -17.36 -23.28 -65.32
CA MET A 1 -18.65 -22.72 -65.75
C MET A 1 -18.55 -21.20 -65.75
N SER A 2 -18.87 -20.58 -66.92
CA SER A 2 -19.26 -19.18 -67.22
C SER A 2 -18.82 -18.06 -66.27
N ASN A 3 -17.93 -17.13 -66.63
CA ASN A 3 -18.00 -16.05 -67.64
C ASN A 3 -19.17 -15.05 -67.44
N LYS A 4 -18.82 -13.77 -67.15
CA LYS A 4 -19.26 -12.49 -67.77
C LYS A 4 -19.14 -11.33 -66.73
N ASN A 5 -18.22 -10.39 -66.85
CA ASN A 5 -18.20 -9.22 -67.76
C ASN A 5 -19.34 -8.23 -67.41
N THR A 6 -19.12 -6.99 -66.95
CA THR A 6 -18.87 -5.82 -67.82
C THR A 6 -18.86 -4.50 -67.00
N ASN A 7 -17.96 -3.56 -67.38
CA ASN A 7 -18.18 -2.10 -67.70
C ASN A 7 -18.96 -1.18 -66.74
N ASN A 8 -18.72 0.12 -66.54
CA ASN A 8 -17.75 1.20 -66.90
C ASN A 8 -18.26 2.47 -66.12
N PRO A 9 -17.76 3.74 -66.25
CA PRO A 9 -17.47 4.64 -65.14
C PRO A 9 -18.32 5.95 -65.19
N GLN A 10 -17.81 7.08 -64.65
CA GLN A 10 -18.28 8.49 -64.68
C GLN A 10 -18.95 8.97 -63.35
N LYS A 11 -18.78 10.17 -62.80
CA LYS A 11 -18.37 11.53 -63.24
C LYS A 11 -18.04 12.36 -61.96
N LEU A 12 -16.89 13.03 -61.80
CA LEU A 12 -16.61 14.46 -62.08
C LEU A 12 -17.53 15.54 -61.46
N ARG A 13 -16.96 16.43 -60.61
CA ARG A 13 -17.05 17.94 -60.52
C ARG A 13 -17.13 18.45 -59.06
N ARG A 14 -16.11 19.16 -58.53
CA ARG A 14 -15.76 20.62 -58.62
C ARG A 14 -16.71 21.61 -57.89
N TYR A 15 -16.21 22.16 -56.78
CA TYR A 15 -16.22 23.54 -56.23
C TYR A 15 -17.40 24.54 -56.41
N ARG A 16 -17.69 25.21 -55.26
CA ARG A 16 -17.91 26.66 -54.99
C ARG A 16 -19.33 27.20 -54.64
N THR A 17 -19.38 27.75 -53.42
CA THR A 17 -20.15 28.85 -52.79
C THR A 17 -21.11 29.73 -53.61
N VAL A 18 -22.29 30.02 -53.04
CA VAL A 18 -23.00 31.32 -53.13
C VAL A 18 -23.84 31.59 -51.85
N GLN A 19 -23.78 32.82 -51.30
CA GLN A 19 -24.58 33.35 -50.17
C GLN A 19 -26.01 33.77 -50.58
N PRO A 20 -27.01 33.85 -49.67
CA PRO A 20 -28.32 34.39 -50.01
C PRO A 20 -28.48 35.90 -49.73
N LYS A 21 -29.32 36.53 -50.56
CA LYS A 21 -29.70 37.95 -50.61
C LYS A 21 -30.60 38.40 -49.45
N ARG A 22 -30.45 39.67 -49.03
CA ARG A 22 -31.38 40.42 -48.17
C ARG A 22 -32.67 40.78 -48.92
N ALA A 23 -33.80 40.71 -48.21
CA ALA A 23 -35.07 41.33 -48.60
C ALA A 23 -35.48 42.38 -47.54
N SER A 24 -35.94 43.53 -48.03
CA SER A 24 -36.39 44.70 -47.28
C SER A 24 -37.90 44.64 -46.99
N GLY A 25 -38.32 45.07 -45.80
CA GLY A 25 -39.70 45.38 -45.47
C GLY A 25 -39.78 46.45 -44.38
N LYS A 26 -40.45 47.57 -44.69
CA LYS A 26 -40.86 48.64 -43.75
C LYS A 26 -42.25 48.33 -43.20
N TYR A 27 -42.53 48.62 -41.92
CA TYR A 27 -43.81 49.18 -41.41
C TYR A 27 -43.60 49.67 -39.95
N GLY A 28 -44.33 50.71 -39.56
CA GLY A 28 -44.11 51.51 -38.34
C GLY A 28 -44.85 51.05 -37.07
N ASP A 29 -44.78 51.94 -36.07
CA ASP A 29 -45.61 52.11 -34.86
C ASP A 29 -45.09 51.73 -33.45
N THR A 30 -45.21 52.74 -32.57
CA THR A 30 -45.25 52.82 -31.08
C THR A 30 -43.96 52.85 -30.20
N PRO A 31 -43.78 53.87 -29.31
CA PRO A 31 -42.59 54.02 -28.45
C PRO A 31 -42.56 53.24 -27.12
N GLN A 32 -43.42 52.24 -26.89
CA GLN A 32 -43.48 51.53 -25.60
C GLN A 32 -42.88 50.11 -25.57
N SER A 33 -42.58 49.48 -26.71
CA SER A 33 -41.97 48.12 -26.72
C SER A 33 -40.44 48.11 -26.58
N LYS A 34 -39.76 49.23 -26.85
CA LYS A 34 -38.28 49.31 -26.82
C LYS A 34 -37.68 49.41 -25.41
N LYS A 35 -38.46 49.77 -24.38
CA LYS A 35 -37.97 49.83 -22.98
C LYS A 35 -37.91 48.46 -22.29
N ASN A 36 -38.76 47.51 -22.65
CA ASN A 36 -38.78 46.18 -22.05
C ASN A 36 -37.77 45.19 -22.67
N ILE A 37 -37.42 45.35 -23.95
CA ILE A 37 -36.41 44.51 -24.61
C ILE A 37 -34.99 44.89 -24.16
N ASN A 38 -34.70 46.20 -24.00
CA ASN A 38 -33.40 46.66 -23.49
C ASN A 38 -33.14 46.31 -22.02
N LYS A 39 -34.17 46.29 -21.16
CA LYS A 39 -34.02 45.86 -19.76
C LYS A 39 -33.73 44.36 -19.64
N LYS A 40 -34.38 43.52 -20.46
CA LYS A 40 -34.22 42.06 -20.44
C LYS A 40 -32.81 41.64 -20.90
N ASN A 41 -32.33 42.20 -22.01
CA ASN A 41 -30.95 41.97 -22.49
C ASN A 41 -29.88 42.42 -21.48
N SER A 42 -30.08 43.54 -20.78
CA SER A 42 -29.11 44.02 -19.79
C SER A 42 -29.04 43.16 -18.53
N ASN A 43 -30.17 42.57 -18.10
CA ASN A 43 -30.21 41.67 -16.96
C ASN A 43 -29.61 40.29 -17.30
N ASP A 44 -29.82 39.81 -18.53
CA ASP A 44 -29.23 38.56 -19.01
C ASP A 44 -27.71 38.67 -19.19
N GLU A 45 -27.19 39.81 -19.66
CA GLU A 45 -25.74 40.07 -19.71
C GLU A 45 -25.12 40.24 -18.32
N LYS A 46 -25.79 40.95 -17.39
CA LYS A 46 -25.34 41.06 -16.00
C LYS A 46 -25.31 39.71 -15.30
N ASN A 47 -26.33 38.87 -15.49
CA ASN A 47 -26.35 37.52 -14.93
C ASN A 47 -25.25 36.66 -15.54
N LYS A 48 -25.00 36.73 -16.85
CA LYS A 48 -23.87 36.01 -17.48
C LYS A 48 -22.52 36.47 -16.95
N ASN A 49 -22.31 37.77 -16.78
CA ASN A 49 -21.07 38.30 -16.24
C ASN A 49 -20.88 37.93 -14.76
N LEU A 50 -21.95 37.96 -13.96
CA LEU A 50 -21.92 37.53 -12.55
C LEU A 50 -21.65 36.02 -12.42
N PHE A 51 -22.26 35.19 -13.28
CA PHE A 51 -21.96 33.76 -13.34
C PHE A 51 -20.53 33.47 -13.77
N ARG A 52 -20.00 34.23 -14.73
CA ARG A 52 -18.62 34.10 -15.19
C ARG A 52 -17.63 34.52 -14.11
N PHE A 53 -17.89 35.65 -13.45
CA PHE A 53 -17.09 36.16 -12.35
C PHE A 53 -17.05 35.20 -11.15
N ASN A 54 -18.20 34.65 -10.74
CA ASN A 54 -18.25 33.65 -9.67
C ASN A 54 -17.50 32.37 -10.06
N LYS A 55 -17.63 31.94 -11.32
CA LYS A 55 -16.92 30.75 -11.81
C LYS A 55 -15.40 30.96 -11.83
N ASP A 56 -14.94 32.15 -12.22
CA ASP A 56 -13.52 32.50 -12.22
C ASP A 56 -12.99 32.55 -10.77
N GLU A 57 -13.74 33.12 -9.81
CA GLU A 57 -13.37 33.09 -8.38
C GLU A 57 -13.36 31.66 -7.79
N ASP A 58 -14.31 30.82 -8.17
CA ASP A 58 -14.39 29.43 -7.71
C ASP A 58 -13.25 28.58 -8.28
N GLU A 59 -12.90 28.78 -9.56
CA GLU A 59 -11.74 28.16 -10.19
C GLU A 59 -10.43 28.63 -9.53
N GLU A 60 -10.30 29.93 -9.25
CA GLU A 60 -9.12 30.50 -8.60
C GLU A 60 -8.96 29.96 -7.16
N LYS A 61 -10.04 29.93 -6.36
CA LYS A 61 -10.05 29.30 -5.03
C LYS A 61 -9.72 27.82 -5.10
N SER A 62 -10.29 27.09 -6.06
CA SER A 62 -10.00 25.66 -6.23
C SER A 62 -8.52 25.41 -6.56
N TYR A 63 -7.91 26.27 -7.38
CA TYR A 63 -6.51 26.22 -7.78
C TYR A 63 -5.56 26.57 -6.62
N PHE A 64 -5.90 27.58 -5.80
CA PHE A 64 -5.14 27.91 -4.60
C PHE A 64 -5.21 26.81 -3.53
N ILE A 65 -6.40 26.24 -3.29
CA ILE A 65 -6.58 25.12 -2.35
C ILE A 65 -5.79 23.89 -2.81
N THR A 66 -5.86 23.54 -4.10
CA THR A 66 -5.08 22.42 -4.64
C THR A 66 -3.57 22.68 -4.57
N ASN A 67 -3.10 23.90 -4.86
CA ASN A 67 -1.68 24.24 -4.74
C ASN A 67 -1.17 24.28 -3.30
N GLU A 68 -1.99 24.71 -2.34
CA GLU A 68 -1.64 24.62 -0.91
C GLU A 68 -1.60 23.18 -0.43
N GLU A 69 -2.56 22.34 -0.84
CA GLU A 69 -2.57 20.91 -0.53
C GLU A 69 -1.41 20.16 -1.17
N GLU A 70 -1.07 20.46 -2.42
CA GLU A 70 0.11 19.90 -3.09
C GLU A 70 1.42 20.39 -2.45
N ASN A 71 1.52 21.67 -2.07
CA ASN A 71 2.68 22.17 -1.34
C ASN A 71 2.78 21.60 0.07
N LYS A 72 1.66 21.32 0.75
CA LYS A 72 1.63 20.58 2.03
C LYS A 72 2.09 19.13 1.84
N LYS A 73 1.62 18.44 0.80
CA LYS A 73 2.06 17.08 0.44
C LYS A 73 3.55 17.03 0.06
N LYS A 74 4.07 18.06 -0.61
CA LYS A 74 5.51 18.22 -0.90
C LYS A 74 6.33 18.61 0.34
N LYS A 75 5.73 19.21 1.38
CA LYS A 75 6.40 19.58 2.64
C LYS A 75 6.47 18.45 3.67
N SER A 76 5.63 17.43 3.58
CA SER A 76 5.68 16.27 4.49
C SER A 76 6.86 15.37 4.15
N PHE A 77 7.68 15.00 5.14
CA PHE A 77 8.81 14.06 4.94
C PHE A 77 8.38 12.68 4.43
N ALA A 78 7.08 12.35 4.51
CA ALA A 78 6.47 11.09 4.09
C ALA A 78 5.51 11.24 2.88
N GLY A 79 5.68 12.27 2.04
CA GLY A 79 4.90 12.42 0.82
C GLY A 79 5.16 11.30 -0.21
N GLY A 80 4.10 10.72 -0.77
CA GLY A 80 4.18 9.67 -1.81
C GLY A 80 4.56 8.29 -1.26
N LEU A 81 5.28 7.48 -2.05
CA LEU A 81 5.96 6.25 -1.61
C LEU A 81 7.47 6.55 -1.54
N ASN A 82 7.91 7.14 -0.43
CA ASN A 82 9.32 7.43 -0.20
C ASN A 82 9.89 6.53 0.91
N PHE A 83 11.22 6.52 1.06
CA PHE A 83 11.90 5.67 2.04
C PHE A 83 11.35 5.86 3.46
N TYR A 84 11.19 7.11 3.90
CA TYR A 84 10.68 7.41 5.24
C TYR A 84 9.31 6.80 5.48
N LYS A 85 8.39 6.96 4.52
CA LYS A 85 7.05 6.39 4.63
C LYS A 85 7.08 4.87 4.66
N LEU A 86 7.88 4.24 3.80
CA LEU A 86 8.01 2.78 3.77
C LEU A 86 8.63 2.25 5.06
N PHE A 87 9.58 2.97 5.65
CA PHE A 87 10.13 2.61 6.95
C PHE A 87 9.07 2.71 8.07
N TRP A 88 8.27 3.78 8.08
CA TRP A 88 7.18 3.89 9.05
C TRP A 88 6.10 2.81 8.84
N VAL A 89 5.80 2.46 7.58
CA VAL A 89 4.94 1.32 7.22
C VAL A 89 5.51 0.02 7.77
N PHE A 90 6.82 -0.22 7.59
CA PHE A 90 7.52 -1.37 8.14
C PHE A 90 7.43 -1.40 9.67
N PHE A 91 7.84 -0.32 10.34
CA PHE A 91 7.93 -0.26 11.79
C PHE A 91 6.57 -0.44 12.47
N ILE A 92 5.55 0.28 11.99
CA ILE A 92 4.19 0.15 12.51
C ILE A 92 3.61 -1.22 12.12
N GLY A 93 3.90 -1.73 10.93
CA GLY A 93 3.53 -3.06 10.49
C GLY A 93 4.10 -4.17 11.38
N CYS A 94 5.35 -4.03 11.86
CA CYS A 94 5.97 -4.96 12.80
C CYS A 94 5.16 -5.08 14.10
N PHE A 95 4.65 -3.95 14.60
CA PHE A 95 3.87 -3.92 15.84
C PHE A 95 2.42 -4.38 15.63
N ILE A 96 1.73 -3.83 14.62
CA ILE A 96 0.34 -4.20 14.31
C ILE A 96 0.23 -5.68 14.02
N GLY A 97 1.19 -6.26 13.29
CA GLY A 97 1.20 -7.69 13.01
C GLY A 97 1.22 -8.54 14.28
N VAL A 98 2.10 -8.21 15.24
CA VAL A 98 2.14 -8.92 16.53
C VAL A 98 0.82 -8.78 17.28
N VAL A 99 0.23 -7.58 17.31
CA VAL A 99 -1.07 -7.37 17.96
C VAL A 99 -2.17 -8.20 17.30
N VAL A 100 -2.23 -8.21 15.97
CA VAL A 100 -3.23 -9.00 15.22
C VAL A 100 -3.04 -10.49 15.48
N GLU A 101 -1.81 -10.99 15.45
CA GLU A 101 -1.50 -12.40 15.70
C GLU A 101 -1.88 -12.81 17.13
N VAL A 102 -1.51 -12.01 18.14
CA VAL A 102 -1.86 -12.29 19.53
C VAL A 102 -3.38 -12.28 19.73
N LEU A 103 -4.10 -11.34 19.11
CA LEU A 103 -5.57 -11.34 19.15
C LEU A 103 -6.16 -12.56 18.45
N PHE A 104 -5.55 -13.02 17.35
CA PHE A 104 -5.96 -14.22 16.65
C PHE A 104 -5.75 -15.48 17.50
N CYS A 105 -4.55 -15.68 18.07
CA CYS A 105 -4.27 -16.77 19.01
C CYS A 105 -5.23 -16.74 20.21
N LEU A 106 -5.50 -15.55 20.76
CA LEU A 106 -6.45 -15.42 21.88
C LEU A 106 -7.88 -15.81 21.48
N ALA A 107 -8.32 -15.44 20.27
CA ALA A 107 -9.67 -15.74 19.80
C ALA A 107 -9.87 -17.20 19.41
N VAL A 108 -8.85 -17.84 18.80
CA VAL A 108 -8.94 -19.19 18.25
C VAL A 108 -8.46 -20.25 19.24
N GLU A 109 -7.32 -20.01 19.89
CA GLU A 109 -6.63 -21.00 20.73
C GLU A 109 -6.85 -20.74 22.22
N GLN A 110 -7.45 -19.61 22.59
CA GLN A 110 -7.66 -19.14 23.96
C GLN A 110 -6.36 -19.09 24.79
N LYS A 111 -5.23 -18.83 24.12
CA LYS A 111 -3.91 -18.69 24.74
C LYS A 111 -3.25 -17.41 24.26
N ILE A 112 -2.45 -16.84 25.15
CA ILE A 112 -1.57 -15.71 24.83
C ILE A 112 -0.19 -16.31 24.57
N GLU A 113 0.26 -16.24 23.33
CA GLU A 113 1.58 -16.70 22.93
C GLU A 113 2.45 -15.52 22.50
N CYS A 114 3.74 -15.62 22.80
CA CYS A 114 4.71 -14.65 22.29
C CYS A 114 4.92 -14.89 20.79
N ARG A 115 4.60 -13.87 19.98
CA ARG A 115 4.75 -13.88 18.51
C ARG A 115 5.76 -12.83 18.04
N GLN A 116 6.68 -12.48 18.93
CA GLN A 116 7.76 -11.53 18.66
C GLN A 116 8.76 -12.18 17.69
N GLY A 117 9.24 -11.38 16.73
CA GLY A 117 10.27 -11.81 15.77
C GLY A 117 11.67 -11.34 16.14
N VAL A 118 11.78 -10.45 17.12
CA VAL A 118 13.04 -9.89 17.63
C VAL A 118 13.04 -9.89 19.15
N LEU A 119 14.24 -9.80 19.74
CA LEU A 119 14.44 -9.88 21.18
C LEU A 119 13.97 -8.62 21.90
N TYR A 120 14.13 -7.44 21.29
CA TYR A 120 13.86 -6.17 21.96
C TYR A 120 12.53 -5.53 21.50
N GLY A 121 11.45 -5.97 22.13
CA GLY A 121 10.15 -5.32 22.05
C GLY A 121 9.11 -6.07 21.22
N PRO A 122 7.87 -5.58 21.17
CA PRO A 122 6.75 -6.26 20.54
C PRO A 122 6.74 -6.09 19.01
N PHE A 123 7.85 -6.42 18.36
CA PHE A 123 8.03 -6.27 16.92
C PHE A 123 8.24 -7.63 16.27
N ASN A 124 7.69 -7.79 15.07
CA ASN A 124 8.01 -8.92 14.22
C ASN A 124 8.30 -8.41 12.79
N PRO A 125 9.57 -8.42 12.36
CA PRO A 125 9.99 -7.95 11.04
C PRO A 125 9.27 -8.62 9.88
N VAL A 126 8.84 -9.88 10.02
CA VAL A 126 8.10 -10.61 8.97
C VAL A 126 6.81 -9.87 8.64
N TYR A 127 6.04 -9.43 9.64
CA TYR A 127 4.82 -8.67 9.41
C TYR A 127 5.09 -7.26 8.86
N GLY A 128 6.17 -6.62 9.32
CA GLY A 128 6.60 -5.32 8.79
C GLY A 128 6.96 -5.39 7.30
N PHE A 129 7.76 -6.38 6.90
CA PHE A 129 8.08 -6.61 5.49
C PHE A 129 6.86 -7.01 4.68
N GLY A 130 5.97 -7.86 5.21
CA GLY A 130 4.70 -8.20 4.57
C GLY A 130 3.86 -6.96 4.29
N ALA A 131 3.72 -6.06 5.26
CA ALA A 131 3.02 -4.78 5.11
C ALA A 131 3.66 -3.89 4.02
N VAL A 132 4.99 -3.80 3.98
CA VAL A 132 5.71 -3.06 2.93
C VAL A 132 5.49 -3.69 1.56
N VAL A 133 5.65 -5.01 1.42
CA VAL A 133 5.49 -5.74 0.16
C VAL A 133 4.08 -5.58 -0.38
N ILE A 134 3.06 -5.78 0.45
CA ILE A 134 1.65 -5.53 0.09
C ILE A 134 1.47 -4.07 -0.36
N THR A 135 2.02 -3.12 0.37
CA THR A 135 1.91 -1.70 0.04
C THR A 135 2.65 -1.37 -1.26
N LEU A 136 3.81 -1.93 -1.55
CA LEU A 136 4.54 -1.64 -2.78
C LEU A 136 3.87 -2.28 -3.99
N VAL A 137 3.49 -3.55 -3.87
CA VAL A 137 3.00 -4.35 -4.98
C VAL A 137 1.54 -4.08 -5.27
N LEU A 138 0.68 -3.96 -4.26
CA LEU A 138 -0.78 -3.90 -4.44
C LEU A 138 -1.37 -2.49 -4.26
N TYR A 139 -0.56 -1.45 -4.03
CA TYR A 139 -1.09 -0.09 -3.88
C TYR A 139 -1.77 0.47 -5.13
N PHE A 140 -1.42 -0.01 -6.32
CA PHE A 140 -2.16 0.33 -7.55
C PHE A 140 -3.58 -0.24 -7.55
N MET A 141 -3.82 -1.33 -6.83
CA MET A 141 -5.12 -2.00 -6.70
C MET A 141 -5.97 -1.46 -5.54
N ARG A 142 -5.51 -0.46 -4.78
CA ARG A 142 -6.21 0.03 -3.58
C ARG A 142 -7.67 0.46 -3.83
N ASN A 143 -7.95 0.97 -5.02
CA ASN A 143 -9.29 1.43 -5.43
C ASN A 143 -10.08 0.35 -6.19
N ALA A 144 -9.51 -0.83 -6.40
CA ALA A 144 -10.18 -1.95 -7.05
C ALA A 144 -11.26 -2.55 -6.12
N ARG A 145 -12.08 -3.44 -6.71
CA ARG A 145 -13.06 -4.23 -5.96
C ARG A 145 -12.35 -5.10 -4.92
N ASP A 146 -12.97 -5.26 -3.76
CA ASP A 146 -12.40 -6.02 -2.62
C ASP A 146 -11.92 -7.41 -3.03
N LEU A 147 -12.68 -8.09 -3.89
CA LEU A 147 -12.35 -9.42 -4.39
C LEU A 147 -11.00 -9.48 -5.11
N TRP A 148 -10.65 -8.46 -5.91
CA TRP A 148 -9.38 -8.45 -6.62
C TRP A 148 -8.20 -8.17 -5.68
N VAL A 149 -8.42 -7.31 -4.69
CA VAL A 149 -7.43 -7.02 -3.64
C VAL A 149 -7.21 -8.27 -2.78
N PHE A 150 -8.28 -8.98 -2.45
CA PHE A 150 -8.23 -10.25 -1.72
C PHE A 150 -7.43 -11.30 -2.47
N ILE A 151 -7.76 -11.57 -3.74
CA ILE A 151 -7.05 -12.58 -4.55
C ILE A 151 -5.57 -12.22 -4.71
N GLY A 152 -5.26 -10.96 -5.03
CA GLY A 152 -3.88 -10.49 -5.14
C GLY A 152 -3.12 -10.62 -3.81
N GLY A 153 -3.78 -10.28 -2.70
CA GLY A 153 -3.27 -10.43 -1.35
C GLY A 153 -3.00 -11.88 -0.96
N SER A 154 -3.91 -12.80 -1.31
CA SER A 154 -3.74 -14.23 -1.01
C SER A 154 -2.54 -14.83 -1.73
N ILE A 155 -2.37 -14.51 -3.01
CA ILE A 155 -1.24 -15.03 -3.80
C ILE A 155 0.07 -14.42 -3.29
N LEU A 156 0.08 -13.10 -3.08
CA LEU A 156 1.28 -12.40 -2.62
C LEU A 156 1.69 -12.81 -1.21
N GLY A 157 0.72 -12.97 -0.31
CA GLY A 157 0.95 -13.42 1.06
C GLY A 157 1.47 -14.85 1.12
N GLY A 158 0.90 -15.78 0.35
CA GLY A 158 1.43 -17.14 0.24
C GLY A 158 2.85 -17.19 -0.31
N ALA A 159 3.15 -16.38 -1.34
CA ALA A 159 4.50 -16.27 -1.86
C ALA A 159 5.48 -15.68 -0.84
N PHE A 160 5.06 -14.65 -0.10
CA PHE A 160 5.86 -14.01 0.94
C PHE A 160 6.16 -14.98 2.10
N GLU A 161 5.15 -15.70 2.58
CA GLU A 161 5.27 -16.69 3.65
C GLU A 161 6.20 -17.84 3.25
N TYR A 162 6.04 -18.35 2.02
CA TYR A 162 6.94 -19.36 1.47
C TYR A 162 8.39 -18.88 1.43
N LEU A 163 8.63 -17.65 0.95
CA LEU A 163 9.96 -17.06 0.90
C LEU A 163 10.56 -16.85 2.29
N CYS A 164 9.77 -16.41 3.28
CA CYS A 164 10.23 -16.22 4.65
C CYS A 164 10.64 -17.56 5.28
N SER A 165 9.82 -18.60 5.13
CA SER A 165 10.14 -19.94 5.60
C SER A 165 11.41 -20.49 4.93
N TRP A 166 11.55 -20.33 3.61
CA TRP A 166 12.75 -20.77 2.89
C TRP A 166 14.01 -20.02 3.33
N TYR A 167 13.92 -18.70 3.51
CA TYR A 167 15.04 -17.88 3.99
C TYR A 167 15.45 -18.30 5.41
N GLN A 168 14.48 -18.45 6.32
CA GLN A 168 14.76 -18.83 7.70
C GLN A 168 15.46 -20.19 7.77
N GLU A 169 14.95 -21.19 7.05
CA GLU A 169 15.56 -22.51 7.06
C GLU A 169 16.97 -22.49 6.45
N THR A 170 17.16 -21.78 5.33
CA THR A 170 18.45 -21.75 4.61
C THR A 170 19.54 -21.01 5.39
N PHE A 171 19.21 -19.90 6.06
CA PHE A 171 20.20 -19.02 6.70
C PHE A 171 20.28 -19.18 8.21
N LEU A 172 19.18 -19.54 8.88
CA LEU A 172 19.13 -19.68 10.34
C LEU A 172 19.02 -21.14 10.80
N GLY A 173 18.73 -22.07 9.89
CA GLY A 173 18.57 -23.49 10.22
C GLY A 173 17.39 -23.77 11.14
N THR A 174 16.40 -22.87 11.19
CA THR A 174 15.21 -23.00 12.04
C THR A 174 13.94 -22.88 11.21
N VAL A 175 12.84 -23.44 11.74
CA VAL A 175 11.51 -23.34 11.16
C VAL A 175 10.60 -22.71 12.22
N SER A 176 9.98 -21.57 11.89
CA SER A 176 9.02 -20.90 12.77
C SER A 176 7.61 -21.47 12.67
N TRP A 177 7.29 -22.17 11.58
CA TRP A 177 6.00 -22.81 11.38
C TRP A 177 6.13 -23.98 10.39
N ASN A 178 5.45 -25.08 10.69
CA ASN A 178 5.29 -26.20 9.78
C ASN A 178 3.79 -26.48 9.59
N TYR A 179 3.31 -26.35 8.36
CA TYR A 179 1.91 -26.59 8.01
C TYR A 179 1.65 -27.99 7.43
N GLU A 180 2.61 -28.92 7.55
CA GLU A 180 2.48 -30.28 7.03
C GLU A 180 1.20 -30.96 7.53
N GLY A 181 0.49 -31.64 6.62
CA GLY A 181 -0.82 -32.25 6.91
C GLY A 181 -2.02 -31.31 6.84
N GLN A 182 -1.84 -29.99 6.66
CA GLN A 182 -2.96 -29.06 6.44
C GLN A 182 -3.46 -29.05 4.99
N PHE A 183 -4.75 -28.74 4.81
CA PHE A 183 -5.37 -28.67 3.48
C PHE A 183 -4.72 -27.59 2.61
N GLY A 184 -4.25 -28.00 1.43
CA GLY A 184 -3.58 -27.09 0.50
C GLY A 184 -2.18 -26.67 0.93
N ASN A 185 -1.49 -27.48 1.72
CA ASN A 185 -0.09 -27.29 2.06
C ASN A 185 0.80 -27.21 0.81
N ILE A 186 1.74 -26.27 0.80
CA ILE A 186 2.79 -26.15 -0.21
C ILE A 186 4.15 -26.29 0.49
N GLY A 187 4.67 -27.53 0.49
CA GLY A 187 6.01 -27.86 0.96
C GLY A 187 6.27 -27.64 2.45
N GLY A 188 5.26 -27.70 3.31
CA GLY A 188 5.38 -27.39 4.75
C GLY A 188 5.36 -25.89 5.07
N ARG A 189 5.53 -25.01 4.07
CA ARG A 189 5.89 -23.60 4.27
C ARG A 189 4.71 -22.63 4.27
N THR A 190 3.67 -22.94 3.50
CA THR A 190 2.42 -22.16 3.43
C THR A 190 1.25 -23.10 3.19
N SER A 191 0.01 -22.65 3.43
CA SER A 191 -1.20 -23.40 3.12
C SER A 191 -2.25 -22.51 2.47
N ILE A 192 -3.15 -23.10 1.69
CA ILE A 192 -4.27 -22.36 1.07
C ILE A 192 -5.07 -21.59 2.15
N MET A 193 -5.28 -22.17 3.33
CA MET A 193 -6.01 -21.49 4.40
C MET A 193 -5.29 -20.20 4.85
N TYR A 194 -3.98 -20.26 5.09
CA TYR A 194 -3.19 -19.08 5.44
C TYR A 194 -3.12 -18.07 4.29
N MET A 195 -3.03 -18.53 3.04
CA MET A 195 -3.16 -17.63 1.87
C MET A 195 -4.49 -16.87 1.89
N LEU A 196 -5.60 -17.51 2.23
CA LEU A 196 -6.89 -16.80 2.35
C LEU A 196 -6.87 -15.78 3.49
N PHE A 197 -6.29 -16.10 4.65
CA PHE A 197 -6.13 -15.14 5.75
C PHE A 197 -5.30 -13.93 5.32
N TRP A 198 -4.18 -14.13 4.63
CA TRP A 198 -3.37 -13.06 4.04
C TRP A 198 -4.17 -12.19 3.06
N GLY A 199 -5.11 -12.78 2.32
CA GLY A 199 -6.05 -12.05 1.47
C GLY A 199 -6.95 -11.11 2.27
N ILE A 200 -7.56 -11.59 3.37
CA ILE A 200 -8.40 -10.77 4.25
C ILE A 200 -7.57 -9.63 4.86
N LEU A 201 -6.39 -9.97 5.40
CA LEU A 201 -5.48 -9.00 5.98
C LEU A 201 -5.05 -7.94 4.98
N THR A 202 -4.81 -8.31 3.72
CA THR A 202 -4.47 -7.37 2.64
C THR A 202 -5.60 -6.38 2.38
N VAL A 203 -6.85 -6.84 2.32
CA VAL A 203 -8.02 -5.96 2.15
C VAL A 203 -8.13 -5.00 3.33
N LEU A 204 -8.04 -5.51 4.56
CA LEU A 204 -8.09 -4.69 5.77
C LEU A 204 -6.97 -3.66 5.81
N TRP A 205 -5.76 -4.09 5.45
CA TRP A 205 -4.57 -3.25 5.41
C TRP A 205 -4.72 -2.12 4.41
N LEU A 206 -4.96 -2.43 3.13
CA LEU A 206 -4.99 -1.42 2.08
C LEU A 206 -6.17 -0.46 2.17
N LYS A 207 -7.33 -0.94 2.66
CA LYS A 207 -8.56 -0.12 2.68
C LYS A 207 -8.75 0.68 3.97
N PHE A 208 -8.21 0.22 5.09
CA PHE A 208 -8.44 0.84 6.38
C PHE A 208 -7.15 1.27 7.08
N ILE A 209 -6.21 0.33 7.29
CA ILE A 209 -5.04 0.56 8.14
C ILE A 209 -4.04 1.51 7.45
N TYR A 210 -3.64 1.19 6.21
CA TYR A 210 -2.70 1.99 5.44
C TYR A 210 -3.15 3.45 5.25
N PRO A 211 -4.39 3.77 4.81
CA PRO A 211 -4.79 5.17 4.64
C PRO A 211 -4.86 5.93 5.97
N PHE A 212 -5.27 5.28 7.05
CA PHE A 212 -5.25 5.88 8.39
C PHE A 212 -3.82 6.19 8.84
N MET A 213 -2.94 5.19 8.76
CA MET A 213 -1.54 5.29 9.12
C MET A 213 -0.80 6.33 8.27
N SER A 214 -1.01 6.32 6.95
CA SER A 214 -0.44 7.30 6.03
C SER A 214 -0.78 8.72 6.45
N LYS A 215 -2.04 8.98 6.83
CA LYS A 215 -2.47 10.31 7.31
C LYS A 215 -1.82 10.67 8.64
N MET A 216 -1.58 9.70 9.53
CA MET A 216 -0.91 9.95 10.81
C MET A 216 0.57 10.27 10.62
N ILE A 217 1.27 9.48 9.80
CA ILE A 217 2.69 9.71 9.49
C ILE A 217 2.89 11.09 8.85
N GLU A 218 2.00 11.46 7.91
CA GLU A 218 2.12 12.75 7.21
C GLU A 218 1.89 13.98 8.10
N LYS A 219 1.28 13.81 9.30
CA LYS A 219 1.10 14.89 10.29
C LYS A 219 2.37 15.20 11.09
N ILE A 220 3.35 14.30 11.09
CA ILE A 220 4.58 14.48 11.88
C ILE A 220 5.44 15.59 11.25
N PRO A 221 5.94 16.57 12.02
CA PRO A 221 6.81 17.62 11.51
C PRO A 221 8.09 17.03 10.87
N SER A 222 8.42 17.45 9.66
CA SER A 222 9.45 16.80 8.83
C SER A 222 10.82 16.67 9.50
N LYS A 223 11.29 17.68 10.24
CA LYS A 223 12.59 17.61 10.94
C LYS A 223 12.60 16.54 12.04
N MET A 224 11.52 16.47 12.83
CA MET A 224 11.37 15.46 13.89
C MET A 224 11.17 14.06 13.29
N GLY A 225 10.35 13.96 12.23
CA GLY A 225 10.09 12.70 11.54
C GLY A 225 11.37 12.06 10.99
N ILE A 226 12.25 12.84 10.35
CA ILE A 226 13.52 12.34 9.81
C ILE A 226 14.45 11.87 10.94
N ALA A 227 14.64 12.67 11.99
CA ALA A 227 15.50 12.30 13.11
C ALA A 227 15.01 11.03 13.81
N LEU A 228 13.70 10.96 14.07
CA LEU A 228 13.08 9.79 14.69
C LEU A 228 13.17 8.55 13.79
N THR A 229 12.98 8.70 12.48
CA THR A 229 13.18 7.60 11.54
C THR A 229 14.58 7.02 11.66
N TRP A 230 15.64 7.83 11.66
CA TRP A 230 17.00 7.31 11.76
C TRP A 230 17.31 6.62 13.09
N ILE A 231 16.79 7.14 14.21
CA ILE A 231 16.92 6.50 15.53
C ILE A 231 16.24 5.11 15.49
N LEU A 232 15.02 5.03 14.97
CA LEU A 232 14.27 3.78 14.88
C LEU A 232 14.88 2.81 13.87
N VAL A 233 15.46 3.29 12.76
CA VAL A 233 16.18 2.45 11.79
C VAL A 233 17.37 1.79 12.47
N ILE A 234 18.18 2.55 13.20
CA ILE A 234 19.35 2.01 13.91
C ILE A 234 18.89 1.01 14.98
N PHE A 235 17.86 1.35 15.75
CA PHE A 235 17.28 0.46 16.74
C PHE A 235 16.83 -0.87 16.13
N MET A 236 15.99 -0.83 15.10
CA MET A 236 15.49 -2.05 14.43
C MET A 236 16.62 -2.85 13.78
N ALA A 237 17.61 -2.18 13.16
CA ALA A 237 18.73 -2.87 12.54
C ALA A 237 19.58 -3.60 13.57
N LEU A 238 19.89 -2.97 14.71
CA LEU A 238 20.64 -3.60 15.79
C LEU A 238 19.85 -4.75 16.40
N ASP A 239 18.57 -4.55 16.71
CA ASP A 239 17.72 -5.57 17.31
C ASP A 239 17.57 -6.79 16.39
N MET A 240 17.27 -6.57 15.10
CA MET A 240 17.22 -7.65 14.12
C MET A 240 18.56 -8.39 14.00
N THR A 241 19.68 -7.66 14.04
CA THR A 241 21.02 -8.28 13.95
C THR A 241 21.29 -9.15 15.18
N VAL A 242 21.10 -8.61 16.39
CA VAL A 242 21.32 -9.34 17.64
C VAL A 242 20.38 -10.53 17.73
N SER A 243 19.11 -10.36 17.38
CA SER A 243 18.12 -11.45 17.34
C SER A 243 18.52 -12.56 16.36
N SER A 244 18.96 -12.20 15.16
CA SER A 244 19.41 -13.20 14.16
C SER A 244 20.65 -13.95 14.65
N LEU A 245 21.62 -13.25 15.26
CA LEU A 245 22.83 -13.86 15.82
C LEU A 245 22.49 -14.79 16.99
N ALA A 246 21.56 -14.39 17.87
CA ALA A 246 21.12 -15.22 18.99
C ALA A 246 20.42 -16.49 18.50
N VAL A 247 19.52 -16.38 17.51
CA VAL A 247 18.88 -17.56 16.89
C VAL A 247 19.93 -18.46 16.22
N TYR A 248 20.86 -17.89 15.46
CA TYR A 248 21.93 -18.66 14.82
C TYR A 248 22.82 -19.38 15.85
N ARG A 249 23.15 -18.73 16.97
CA ARG A 249 23.91 -19.35 18.06
C ARG A 249 23.13 -20.46 18.74
N MET A 250 21.82 -20.28 18.98
CA MET A 250 20.94 -21.33 19.50
C MET A 250 20.95 -22.57 18.59
N THR A 251 20.84 -22.38 17.28
CA THR A 251 20.95 -23.47 16.28
C THR A 251 22.29 -24.20 16.39
N GLN A 252 23.40 -23.46 16.55
CA GLN A 252 24.72 -24.07 16.73
C GLN A 252 24.83 -24.89 18.02
N ARG A 253 24.30 -24.39 19.14
CA ARG A 253 24.26 -25.11 20.43
C ARG A 253 23.51 -26.42 20.29
N HIS A 254 22.33 -26.41 19.68
CA HIS A 254 21.51 -27.62 19.47
C HIS A 254 22.14 -28.58 18.45
N SER A 255 22.98 -28.07 17.56
CA SER A 255 23.79 -28.87 16.64
C SER A 255 25.09 -29.41 17.26
N GLY A 256 25.33 -29.20 18.56
CA GLY A 256 26.51 -29.70 19.28
C GLY A 256 27.79 -28.90 19.12
N HIS A 257 27.72 -27.64 18.64
CA HIS A 257 28.90 -26.78 18.51
C HIS A 257 29.10 -25.96 19.79
N GLU A 258 30.16 -26.27 20.53
CA GLU A 258 30.58 -25.53 21.72
C GLU A 258 31.08 -24.12 21.36
N ALA A 259 30.95 -23.17 22.28
CA ALA A 259 31.45 -21.82 22.10
C ALA A 259 32.98 -21.80 22.15
N THR A 260 33.61 -21.30 21.10
CA THR A 260 35.07 -21.23 20.95
C THR A 260 35.60 -19.80 20.91
N THR A 261 34.73 -18.85 20.61
CA THR A 261 35.08 -17.42 20.45
C THR A 261 34.41 -16.57 21.52
N ALA A 262 34.97 -15.38 21.77
CA ALA A 262 34.43 -14.43 22.75
C ALA A 262 32.98 -14.00 22.42
N TYR A 263 32.62 -13.93 21.13
CA TYR A 263 31.25 -13.58 20.74
C TYR A 263 30.27 -14.71 21.04
N GLU A 264 30.65 -15.98 20.84
CA GLU A 264 29.79 -17.14 21.13
C GLU A 264 29.54 -17.27 22.62
N ILE A 265 30.59 -17.10 23.43
CA ILE A 265 30.49 -17.10 24.89
C ILE A 265 29.56 -15.98 25.36
N PHE A 266 29.73 -14.76 24.83
CA PHE A 266 28.85 -13.63 25.15
C PHE A 266 27.38 -13.92 24.82
N MET A 267 27.11 -14.50 23.65
CA MET A 267 25.75 -14.86 23.21
C MET A 267 25.15 -15.99 24.04
N ASP A 268 25.96 -16.95 24.49
CA ASP A 268 25.51 -18.03 25.39
C ASP A 268 25.16 -17.52 26.79
N GLU A 269 25.94 -16.57 27.31
CA GLU A 269 25.69 -15.95 28.61
C GLU A 269 24.49 -15.00 28.61
N HIS A 270 24.35 -14.18 27.56
CA HIS A 270 23.30 -13.14 27.49
C HIS A 270 21.98 -13.66 26.89
N TYR A 271 22.03 -14.65 26.01
CA TYR A 271 20.87 -15.23 25.34
C TYR A 271 20.87 -16.77 25.43
N PRO A 272 20.77 -17.32 26.65
CA PRO A 272 20.68 -18.77 26.86
C PRO A 272 19.36 -19.32 26.30
N ASP A 273 19.30 -20.62 26.08
CA ASP A 273 18.11 -21.28 25.50
C ASP A 273 16.84 -21.01 26.29
N SER A 274 16.92 -20.94 27.62
CA SER A 274 15.76 -20.62 28.47
C SER A 274 15.14 -19.26 28.13
N PHE A 275 15.98 -18.26 27.84
CA PHE A 275 15.53 -16.94 27.41
C PHE A 275 14.97 -16.97 25.99
N MET A 276 15.64 -17.71 25.10
CA MET A 276 15.19 -17.84 23.71
C MET A 276 13.84 -18.53 23.61
N PHE A 277 13.54 -19.54 24.42
CA PHE A 277 12.25 -20.23 24.43
C PHE A 277 11.11 -19.39 25.02
N GLU A 278 11.39 -18.41 25.88
CA GLU A 278 10.38 -17.45 26.34
C GLU A 278 9.93 -16.52 25.20
N ILE A 279 10.88 -16.12 24.34
CA ILE A 279 10.62 -15.18 23.24
C ILE A 279 10.12 -15.91 21.99
N TYR A 280 10.69 -17.08 21.69
CA TYR A 280 10.42 -17.90 20.51
C TYR A 280 9.86 -19.28 20.89
N PRO A 281 8.68 -19.37 21.53
CA PRO A 281 8.15 -20.62 22.06
C PRO A 281 7.84 -21.68 20.98
N ASN A 282 7.61 -21.22 19.74
CA ASN A 282 7.19 -22.06 18.62
C ASN A 282 8.33 -22.36 17.62
N MET A 283 9.57 -21.97 17.92
CA MET A 283 10.69 -22.15 16.99
C MET A 283 11.31 -23.54 17.15
N GLU A 284 11.43 -24.27 16.04
CA GLU A 284 12.08 -25.57 15.99
C GLU A 284 13.37 -25.50 15.18
N VAL A 285 14.41 -26.24 15.60
CA VAL A 285 15.65 -26.39 14.84
C VAL A 285 15.40 -27.37 13.69
N SER A 286 15.71 -26.96 12.46
CA SER A 286 15.55 -27.82 11.29
C SER A 286 16.57 -28.94 11.33
N ASN A 287 16.10 -30.18 11.13
CA ASN A 287 16.96 -31.36 11.02
C ASN A 287 17.47 -31.62 9.59
N TYR A 288 17.12 -30.77 8.62
CA TYR A 288 17.56 -30.91 7.23
C TYR A 288 18.94 -30.24 7.03
N LYS A 289 19.98 -31.07 6.90
CA LYS A 289 21.28 -30.71 6.30
C LYS A 289 21.34 -31.18 4.86
#